data_AF-A0A363CZJ7-F1
#
_entry.id   AF-A0A363CZJ7-F1
#
_cell.length_a   1.000
_cell.length_b   1.000
_cell.length_c   1.000
_cell.angle_alpha   90.00
_cell.angle_beta   90.00
_cell.angle_gamma   90.00
#
_symmetry.space_group_name_H-M   'P 1'
#
loop_
_entity.id
_entity.type
_entity.pdbx_description
1 polymer ?
#
loop_
_entity_poly.entity_id
_entity_poly.type
_entity_poly.pdbx_seq_one_letter_code
_entity_poly.pdbx_strand_id
1 'polypeptide(L)'
;MQNLFFLLILFLIVIFSVLLYLKSKTSRLEKLLTGECPSCGQKAKVFFDEKTKTTFKSEIIKSRTVQNHGCSGVNDVEFICDSCGLKEVHSTNLLPTSCDS
;
A
#
# COMPACT_ATOMS: atom_id res chain seq x y z
N MET A 1 -18.78 -1.66 -40.97
CA MET A 1 -18.03 -0.57 -40.30
C MET A 1 -18.42 -0.41 -38.83
N GLN A 2 -19.70 -0.24 -38.48
CA GLN A 2 -20.19 -0.09 -37.09
C GLN A 2 -19.66 -1.15 -36.09
N ASN A 3 -19.76 -2.45 -36.44
CA ASN A 3 -19.38 -3.54 -35.53
C ASN A 3 -17.87 -3.63 -35.26
N LEU A 4 -17.05 -3.17 -36.22
CA LEU A 4 -15.58 -3.18 -36.11
C LEU A 4 -15.11 -2.09 -35.12
N PHE A 5 -15.71 -0.90 -35.20
CA PHE A 5 -15.48 0.16 -34.21
C PHE A 5 -15.98 -0.23 -32.82
N PHE A 6 -17.15 -0.89 -32.73
CA PHE A 6 -17.68 -1.35 -31.44
C PHE A 6 -16.74 -2.37 -30.76
N LEU A 7 -16.23 -3.35 -31.50
CA LEU A 7 -15.24 -4.32 -31.00
C LEU A 7 -13.96 -3.64 -30.50
N LEU A 8 -13.45 -2.67 -31.25
CA LEU A 8 -12.24 -1.93 -30.88
C LEU A 8 -12.44 -1.13 -29.59
N ILE A 9 -13.57 -0.43 -29.45
CA ILE A 9 -13.88 0.33 -28.23
C ILE A 9 -14.01 -0.61 -27.04
N LEU A 10 -14.69 -1.75 -27.19
CA LEU A 10 -14.88 -2.72 -26.11
C LEU A 10 -13.54 -3.31 -25.66
N PHE A 11 -12.63 -3.58 -26.61
CA PHE A 11 -11.27 -4.02 -26.32
C PHE A 11 -10.47 -2.96 -25.54
N LEU A 12 -10.56 -1.68 -25.93
CA LEU A 12 -9.90 -0.59 -25.20
C LEU A 12 -10.43 -0.42 -23.76
N ILE A 13 -11.74 -0.59 -23.55
CA ILE A 13 -12.34 -0.53 -22.21
C ILE A 13 -11.81 -1.66 -21.32
N VAL A 14 -11.66 -2.87 -21.85
CA VAL A 14 -11.08 -4.01 -21.12
C VAL A 14 -9.64 -3.73 -20.72
N ILE A 15 -8.81 -3.22 -21.63
CA ILE A 15 -7.42 -2.85 -21.31
C ILE A 15 -7.40 -1.77 -20.22
N PHE A 16 -8.20 -0.72 -20.38
CA PHE A 16 -8.24 0.40 -19.45
C PHE A 16 -8.68 -0.03 -18.05
N SER A 17 -9.68 -0.90 -17.95
CA SER A 17 -10.16 -1.43 -16.65
C SER A 17 -9.10 -2.28 -15.95
N VAL A 18 -8.35 -3.12 -16.68
CA VAL A 18 -7.21 -3.87 -16.11
C VAL A 18 -6.12 -2.93 -15.60
N LEU A 19 -5.74 -1.92 -16.39
CA LEU A 19 -4.74 -0.92 -15.97
C LEU A 19 -5.18 -0.13 -14.74
N LEU A 20 -6.45 0.27 -14.68
CA LEU A 20 -7.03 0.94 -13.51
C LEU A 20 -7.00 0.05 -12.27
N TYR A 21 -7.31 -1.23 -12.41
CA TYR A 21 -7.27 -2.18 -11.29
C TYR A 21 -5.85 -2.32 -10.73
N LEU A 22 -4.85 -2.48 -11.61
CA LEU A 22 -3.44 -2.55 -11.20
C LEU A 22 -3.01 -1.27 -10.48
N LYS A 23 -3.33 -0.10 -11.03
CA LYS A 23 -3.02 1.21 -10.42
C LYS A 23 -3.71 1.42 -9.07
N SER A 24 -4.96 0.98 -8.94
CA SER A 24 -5.69 1.10 -7.68
C SER A 24 -5.02 0.28 -6.56
N LYS A 25 -4.59 -0.96 -6.86
CA LYS A 25 -3.87 -1.78 -5.89
C LYS A 25 -2.53 -1.18 -5.46
N THR A 26 -1.71 -0.73 -6.41
CA THR A 26 -0.38 -0.17 -6.08
C THR A 26 -0.48 1.12 -5.30
N SER A 27 -1.41 2.02 -5.66
CA SER A 27 -1.58 3.30 -4.96
C SER A 27 -2.05 3.14 -3.51
N ARG A 28 -2.85 2.12 -3.18
CA ARG A 28 -3.24 1.82 -1.78
C ARG A 28 -2.05 1.33 -0.97
N LEU A 29 -1.25 0.44 -1.54
CA LEU A 29 -0.01 -0.06 -0.94
C LEU A 29 1.00 1.06 -0.66
N GLU A 30 1.18 1.96 -1.62
CA GLU A 30 2.09 3.09 -1.49
C GLU A 30 1.66 4.06 -0.38
N LYS A 31 0.35 4.32 -0.25
CA LYS A 31 -0.20 5.08 0.89
C LYS A 31 0.11 4.42 2.23
N LEU A 32 -0.09 3.10 2.33
CA LEU A 32 0.21 2.36 3.55
C LEU A 32 1.71 2.39 3.88
N LEU A 33 2.59 2.24 2.88
CA LEU A 33 4.05 2.32 3.04
C LEU A 33 4.54 3.72 3.41
N THR A 34 3.88 4.77 2.91
CA THR A 34 4.16 6.16 3.29
C THR A 34 3.56 6.56 4.64
N GLY A 35 2.84 5.66 5.31
CA GLY A 35 2.23 5.89 6.62
C GLY A 35 0.93 6.69 6.57
N GLU A 36 0.27 6.74 5.41
CA GLU A 36 -1.04 7.35 5.20
C GLU A 36 -2.14 6.29 5.13
N CYS A 37 -3.19 6.42 5.93
CA CYS A 37 -4.31 5.49 5.88
C CYS A 37 -5.20 5.79 4.66
N PRO A 38 -5.40 4.84 3.72
CA PRO A 38 -6.25 5.06 2.55
C PRO A 38 -7.74 5.21 2.88
N SER A 39 -8.17 4.82 4.09
CA SER A 39 -9.58 4.91 4.51
C SER A 39 -9.92 6.19 5.26
N CYS A 40 -9.04 6.68 6.16
CA CYS A 40 -9.31 7.84 7.00
C CYS A 40 -8.39 9.04 6.71
N GLY A 41 -7.42 8.90 5.81
CA GLY A 41 -6.50 9.97 5.38
C GLY A 41 -5.49 10.42 6.44
N GLN A 42 -5.44 9.77 7.61
CA GLN A 42 -4.52 10.16 8.67
C GLN A 42 -3.09 9.74 8.33
N LYS A 43 -2.13 10.61 8.68
CA LYS A 43 -0.69 10.45 8.44
C LYS A 43 0.07 10.46 9.76
N ALA A 44 1.25 9.85 9.78
CA ALA A 44 2.15 9.91 10.92
C ALA A 44 2.34 11.36 11.39
N LYS A 45 2.08 11.60 12.68
CA LYS A 45 2.23 12.93 13.27
C LYS A 45 3.66 13.09 13.77
N VAL A 46 4.33 14.15 13.34
CA VAL A 46 5.67 14.50 13.81
C VAL A 46 5.51 15.67 14.78
N PHE A 47 5.87 15.46 16.04
CA PHE A 47 5.88 16.46 17.08
C PHE A 47 7.33 16.85 17.34
N PHE A 48 7.62 18.14 17.38
CA PHE A 48 8.92 18.64 17.81
C PHE A 48 8.77 19.25 19.19
N ASP A 49 9.49 18.72 20.17
CA ASP A 49 9.52 19.29 21.52
C ASP A 49 10.73 20.23 21.65
N GLU A 50 10.45 21.52 21.81
CA GLU A 50 11.46 22.57 21.92
C GLU A 50 12.27 22.48 23.22
N LYS A 51 11.69 21.91 24.30
CA LYS A 51 12.36 21.80 25.60
C LYS A 51 13.42 20.69 25.61
N THR A 52 13.12 19.56 24.99
CA THR A 52 14.03 18.40 24.93
C THR A 52 14.84 18.36 23.64
N LYS A 53 14.52 19.21 22.66
CA LYS A 53 15.08 19.19 21.29
C LYS A 53 14.93 17.81 20.62
N THR A 54 13.87 17.09 20.96
CA THR A 54 13.60 15.75 20.42
C THR A 54 12.38 15.79 19.51
N THR A 55 12.50 15.08 18.39
CA THR A 55 11.40 14.87 17.45
C THR A 55 10.72 13.54 17.75
N PHE A 56 9.42 13.56 18.02
CA PHE A 56 8.60 12.36 18.22
C PHE A 56 7.77 12.10 16.96
N LYS A 57 7.95 10.93 16.36
CA LYS A 57 7.11 10.46 15.25
C LYS A 57 6.12 9.45 15.80
N SER A 58 4.84 9.83 15.87
CA SER A 58 3.76 8.90 16.17
C SER A 58 3.29 8.28 14.86
N GLU A 59 3.73 7.05 14.60
CA GLU A 59 3.23 6.27 13.48
C GLU A 59 1.80 5.80 13.76
N ILE A 60 0.92 6.00 12.77
CA ILE A 60 -0.50 5.63 12.86
C ILE A 60 -0.76 4.26 12.22
N ILE A 61 0.14 3.84 11.34
CA ILE A 61 0.08 2.55 10.65
C ILE A 61 1.11 1.63 11.26
N LYS A 62 0.65 0.49 11.79
CA LYS A 62 1.51 -0.61 12.22
C LYS A 62 1.59 -1.62 11.09
N SER A 63 2.80 -2.01 10.71
CA SER A 63 3.04 -3.10 9.77
C SER A 63 3.58 -4.32 10.52
N ARG A 64 3.10 -5.51 10.16
CA ARG A 64 3.58 -6.78 10.70
C ARG A 64 3.64 -7.82 9.59
N THR A 65 4.75 -8.53 9.49
CA THR A 65 4.83 -9.70 8.60
C THR A 65 4.01 -10.85 9.18
N VAL A 66 3.00 -11.29 8.43
CA VAL A 66 2.11 -12.42 8.78
C VAL A 66 2.69 -13.73 8.29
N GLN A 67 3.15 -13.74 7.04
CA GLN A 67 3.69 -14.92 6.39
C GLN A 67 4.95 -14.52 5.61
N ASN A 68 6.02 -15.29 5.82
CA ASN A 68 7.27 -15.14 5.11
C ASN A 68 7.35 -16.26 4.07
N HIS A 69 7.45 -15.93 2.78
CA HIS A 69 7.58 -16.91 1.69
C HIS A 69 9.03 -17.28 1.39
N GLY A 70 9.94 -17.06 2.34
CA GLY A 70 11.36 -17.39 2.23
C GLY A 70 12.10 -16.42 1.32
N CYS A 71 13.07 -16.93 0.56
CA CYS A 71 13.95 -16.09 -0.28
C CYS A 71 13.33 -15.70 -1.63
N SER A 72 12.03 -15.91 -1.84
CA SER A 72 11.32 -15.38 -3.01
C SER A 72 11.17 -13.85 -2.96
N GLY A 73 11.56 -13.20 -1.85
CA GLY A 73 11.42 -11.77 -1.63
C GLY A 73 10.03 -11.37 -1.14
N VAL A 74 9.01 -12.20 -1.38
CA VAL A 74 7.60 -11.84 -1.14
C VAL A 74 7.24 -12.15 0.31
N ASN A 75 6.76 -11.14 1.02
CA ASN A 75 6.21 -11.29 2.36
C ASN A 75 4.77 -10.79 2.39
N ASP A 76 3.91 -11.50 3.11
CA ASP A 76 2.57 -11.00 3.42
C ASP A 76 2.67 -10.11 4.64
N VAL A 77 2.40 -8.82 4.43
CA VAL A 77 2.46 -7.79 5.46
C VAL A 77 1.04 -7.33 5.78
N GLU A 78 0.65 -7.47 7.04
CA GLU A 78 -0.57 -6.88 7.59
C GLU A 78 -0.30 -5.43 7.99
N PHE A 79 -1.12 -4.52 7.49
CA PHE A 79 -1.13 -3.11 7.85
C PHE A 79 -2.38 -2.82 8.68
N ILE A 80 -2.18 -2.25 9.86
CA ILE A 80 -3.24 -1.89 10.80
C ILE A 80 -3.18 -0.39 11.03
N CYS A 81 -4.30 0.32 10.82
CA CYS A 81 -4.44 1.72 11.18
C CYS A 81 -5.01 1.85 12.60
N ASP A 82 -4.24 2.43 13.52
CA ASP A 82 -4.67 2.62 14.91
C ASP A 82 -5.84 3.61 15.04
N SER A 83 -6.02 4.53 14.10
CA SER A 83 -7.04 5.58 14.19
C SER A 83 -8.43 5.15 13.77
N CYS A 84 -8.55 4.23 12.81
CA CYS A 84 -9.85 3.77 12.29
C CYS A 84 -10.05 2.25 12.35
N GLY A 85 -9.04 1.50 12.79
CA GLY A 85 -9.10 0.04 12.88
C GLY A 85 -9.02 -0.69 11.53
N LEU A 86 -8.69 -0.01 10.44
CA LEU A 86 -8.48 -0.63 9.12
C LEU A 86 -7.40 -1.71 9.23
N LYS A 87 -7.69 -2.92 8.73
CA LYS A 87 -6.74 -4.03 8.61
C LYS A 87 -6.70 -4.52 7.17
N GLU A 88 -5.53 -4.50 6.55
CA GLU A 88 -5.32 -5.00 5.19
C GLU A 88 -4.04 -5.83 5.12
N VAL A 89 -4.08 -6.96 4.41
CA VAL A 89 -2.90 -7.79 4.17
C VAL A 89 -2.48 -7.62 2.71
N HIS A 90 -1.20 -7.33 2.50
CA HIS A 90 -0.63 -7.17 1.17
C HIS A 90 0.64 -8.00 1.03
N SER A 91 0.72 -8.77 -0.05
CA SER A 91 1.94 -9.47 -0.47
C SER A 91 2.87 -8.46 -1.14
N THR A 92 4.05 -8.20 -0.55
CA THR A 92 5.01 -7.21 -1.05
C THR A 92 6.45 -7.69 -0.92
N ASN A 93 7.30 -7.27 -1.86
CA ASN A 93 8.75 -7.48 -1.84
C ASN A 93 9.52 -6.27 -1.28
N LEU A 94 8.81 -5.24 -0.83
CA LEU A 94 9.40 -3.94 -0.47
C LEU A 94 9.95 -3.90 0.97
N LEU A 95 9.77 -4.96 1.75
CA LEU A 95 10.36 -5.11 3.09
C LEU A 95 11.55 -6.05 3.02
N PRO A 96 12.67 -5.74 3.71
CA PRO A 96 13.87 -6.57 3.71
C PRO A 96 13.52 -7.99 4.16
N THR A 97 14.04 -8.97 3.43
CA THR A 97 13.83 -10.37 3.75
C THR A 97 15.02 -10.87 4.55
N SER A 98 14.80 -11.91 5.36
CA SER A 98 15.88 -12.54 6.14
C SER A 98 16.98 -13.17 5.27
N CYS A 99 16.84 -13.16 3.94
CA CYS A 99 17.81 -13.71 2.99
C CYS A 99 18.77 -12.66 2.41
N ASP A 100 18.67 -11.37 2.79
CA ASP A 100 19.56 -10.29 2.31
C ASP A 100 20.93 -10.27 3.04
N SER A 101 21.48 -11.44 3.38
CA SER A 101 22.79 -11.60 4.05
C SER A 101 23.95 -11.68 3.05
#